data_AF-A0A9W7KSN6-F1
#
_entry.id   AF-A0A9W7KSN6-F1
#
_cell.length_a   1.000
_cell.length_b   1.000
_cell.length_c   1.000
_cell.angle_alpha   90.00
_cell.angle_beta   90.00
_cell.angle_gamma   90.00
#
_symmetry.space_group_name_H-M   'P 1'
#
loop_
_entity.id
_entity.type
_entity.pdbx_description
1 polymer ?
#
loop_
_entity_poly.entity_id
_entity_poly.type
_entity_poly.pdbx_seq_one_letter_code
_entity_poly.pdbx_strand_id
1 'polypeptide(L)'
;MAPRILAPLKLASSDLPIDPVGTLLRHGPLPFIQRTINEETYLAAVDKYMLREGCSVLEAQANMDFYLRDPNTWASDKVREKKGGKIRDYARLDQKQVLLTCLWAGEMNEATS
;
A
#
# COMPACT_ATOMS: atom_id res chain seq x y z
N MET A 1 2.62 -27.57 -19.15
CA MET A 1 2.38 -26.40 -18.29
C MET A 1 0.97 -25.94 -18.57
N ALA A 2 0.00 -26.36 -17.75
CA ALA A 2 -1.43 -26.11 -18.02
C ALA A 2 -1.81 -24.70 -17.57
N PRO A 3 -2.58 -23.93 -18.36
CA PRO A 3 -3.14 -22.67 -17.90
C PRO A 3 -4.18 -22.98 -16.82
N ARG A 4 -3.94 -22.45 -15.62
CA ARG A 4 -4.86 -22.55 -14.48
C ARG A 4 -6.07 -21.69 -14.83
N ILE A 5 -7.17 -22.34 -15.22
CA ILE A 5 -8.46 -21.70 -15.54
C ILE A 5 -8.85 -20.83 -14.33
N LEU A 6 -8.83 -19.52 -14.53
CA LEU A 6 -9.26 -18.52 -13.56
C LEU A 6 -10.76 -18.72 -13.32
N ALA A 7 -11.10 -19.33 -12.19
CA ALA A 7 -12.46 -19.28 -11.65
C ALA A 7 -12.90 -17.80 -11.56
N PRO A 8 -14.20 -17.48 -11.75
CA PRO A 8 -14.67 -16.12 -11.53
C PRO A 8 -14.32 -15.74 -10.09
N LEU A 9 -13.43 -14.74 -9.97
CA LEU A 9 -12.89 -14.23 -8.72
C LEU A 9 -14.08 -13.93 -7.80
N LYS A 10 -14.26 -14.78 -6.79
CA LYS A 10 -15.24 -14.58 -5.73
C LYS A 10 -14.71 -13.41 -4.92
N LEU A 11 -15.13 -12.19 -5.29
CA LEU A 11 -14.74 -10.92 -4.69
C LEU A 11 -15.16 -10.96 -3.21
N ALA A 12 -14.28 -11.42 -2.33
CA ALA A 12 -14.51 -11.30 -0.90
C ALA A 12 -14.47 -9.80 -0.57
N SER A 13 -15.38 -9.32 0.28
CA SER A 13 -15.43 -7.90 0.68
C SER A 13 -14.15 -7.39 1.36
N SER A 14 -13.23 -8.31 1.73
CA SER A 14 -11.89 -8.05 2.23
C SER A 14 -10.84 -7.76 1.14
N ASP A 15 -11.17 -7.92 -0.14
CA ASP A 15 -10.28 -7.68 -1.29
C ASP A 15 -10.61 -6.38 -2.04
N LEU A 16 -11.46 -5.53 -1.45
CA LEU A 16 -11.77 -4.23 -2.04
C LEU A 16 -10.50 -3.35 -2.09
N PRO A 17 -10.28 -2.62 -3.20
CA PRO A 17 -9.21 -1.63 -3.27
C PRO A 17 -9.24 -0.68 -2.08
N ILE A 18 -8.06 -0.34 -1.55
CA ILE A 18 -7.92 0.69 -0.54
C ILE A 18 -8.34 2.03 -1.17
N ASP A 19 -9.34 2.68 -0.61
CA ASP A 19 -9.77 4.01 -1.03
C ASP A 19 -8.64 5.04 -0.84
N PRO A 20 -8.54 6.08 -1.68
CA PRO A 20 -7.52 7.13 -1.55
C PRO A 20 -7.48 7.76 -0.16
N VAL A 21 -8.64 7.98 0.46
CA VAL A 21 -8.74 8.48 1.85
C VAL A 21 -8.16 7.46 2.85
N GLY A 22 -8.39 6.17 2.62
CA GLY A 22 -7.78 5.09 3.38
C GLY A 22 -6.26 4.99 3.20
N THR A 23 -5.74 5.37 2.03
CA THR A 23 -4.29 5.51 1.80
C THR A 23 -3.71 6.70 2.57
N LEU A 24 -4.38 7.86 2.56
CA LEU A 24 -3.95 9.03 3.31
C LEU A 24 -3.81 8.73 4.82
N LEU A 25 -4.80 8.06 5.39
CA LEU A 25 -4.82 7.73 6.81
C LEU A 25 -3.80 6.66 7.22
N ARG A 26 -3.45 5.72 6.32
CA ARG A 26 -2.52 4.63 6.60
C ARG A 26 -1.07 4.98 6.25
N HIS A 27 -0.86 5.55 5.08
CA HIS A 27 0.47 5.70 4.48
C HIS A 27 0.87 7.17 4.29
N GLY A 28 -0.03 8.13 4.54
CA GLY A 28 0.27 9.55 4.55
C GLY A 28 0.00 10.24 3.20
N PRO A 29 0.38 11.53 3.09
CA PRO A 29 -0.03 12.38 1.97
C PRO A 29 0.68 12.07 0.66
N LEU A 30 1.93 11.60 0.71
CA LEU A 30 2.70 11.29 -0.50
C LEU A 30 2.07 10.19 -1.37
N PRO A 31 1.72 8.99 -0.83
CA PRO A 31 1.04 7.98 -1.63
C PRO A 31 -0.37 8.41 -2.05
N PHE A 32 -1.06 9.24 -1.24
CA PHE A 32 -2.33 9.82 -1.65
C PHE A 32 -2.18 10.70 -2.90
N ILE A 33 -1.23 11.64 -2.91
CA ILE A 33 -0.96 12.53 -4.05
C ILE A 33 -0.58 11.71 -5.28
N GLN A 34 0.27 10.68 -5.13
CA GLN A 34 0.68 9.84 -6.25
C GLN A 34 -0.50 9.09 -6.87
N ARG A 35 -1.44 8.62 -6.05
CA ARG A 35 -2.66 7.96 -6.53
C ARG A 35 -3.60 8.91 -7.24
N THR A 36 -3.65 10.18 -6.83
CA THR A 36 -4.53 11.19 -7.45
C THR A 36 -3.94 11.77 -8.73
N ILE A 37 -2.63 11.99 -8.80
CA ILE A 37 -1.99 12.67 -9.94
C ILE A 37 -1.53 11.67 -11.00
N ASN A 38 -1.01 10.50 -10.58
CA ASN A 38 -0.39 9.51 -11.47
C ASN A 38 -1.10 8.14 -11.34
N GLU A 39 -2.43 8.14 -11.36
CA GLU A 39 -3.27 6.97 -11.12
C GLU A 39 -2.90 5.79 -12.03
N GLU A 40 -2.79 6.00 -13.34
CA GLU A 40 -2.49 4.93 -14.31
C GLU A 40 -1.15 4.25 -14.02
N THR A 41 -0.11 5.05 -13.73
CA THR A 41 1.22 4.52 -13.39
C THR A 41 1.19 3.77 -12.06
N TYR A 42 0.42 4.27 -11.09
CA TYR A 42 0.23 3.62 -9.80
C TYR A 42 -0.48 2.26 -9.95
N LEU A 43 -1.61 2.22 -10.66
CA LEU A 43 -2.36 0.97 -10.91
C LEU A 43 -1.52 -0.05 -11.68
N ALA A 44 -0.77 0.39 -12.70
CA ALA A 44 0.16 -0.49 -13.41
C ALA A 44 1.27 -1.06 -12.49
N ALA A 45 1.71 -0.31 -11.48
CA ALA A 45 2.66 -0.81 -10.48
C ALA A 45 2.03 -1.82 -9.52
N VAL A 46 0.78 -1.58 -9.11
CA VAL A 46 -0.01 -2.51 -8.30
C VAL A 46 -0.23 -3.83 -9.05
N ASP A 47 -0.65 -3.78 -10.31
CA ASP A 47 -0.88 -4.97 -11.14
C ASP A 47 0.42 -5.77 -11.33
N LYS A 48 1.54 -5.10 -11.60
CA LYS A 48 2.86 -5.75 -11.67
C LYS A 48 3.23 -6.43 -10.36
N TYR A 49 2.91 -5.80 -9.23
CA TYR A 49 3.18 -6.37 -7.92
C TYR A 49 2.28 -7.57 -7.60
N MET A 50 1.00 -7.49 -7.93
CA MET A 50 0.05 -8.61 -7.82
C MET A 50 0.51 -9.81 -8.64
N LEU A 51 0.91 -9.59 -9.90
CA LEU A 51 1.38 -10.67 -10.78
C LEU A 51 2.68 -11.30 -10.28
N ARG A 52 3.56 -10.50 -9.66
CA ARG A 52 4.86 -10.97 -9.15
C ARG A 52 4.74 -11.78 -7.87
N GLU A 53 3.97 -11.29 -6.91
CA GLU A 53 3.88 -11.87 -5.57
C GLU A 53 2.64 -12.77 -5.39
N GLY A 54 1.70 -12.77 -6.35
CA GLY A 54 0.49 -13.59 -6.30
C GLY A 54 -0.48 -13.20 -5.18
N CYS A 55 -0.51 -11.92 -4.80
CA CYS A 55 -1.29 -11.39 -3.69
C CYS A 55 -2.60 -10.72 -4.14
N SER A 56 -3.48 -10.40 -3.19
CA SER A 56 -4.73 -9.69 -3.49
C SER A 56 -4.49 -8.21 -3.85
N VAL A 57 -5.47 -7.56 -4.47
CA VAL A 57 -5.40 -6.13 -4.85
C VAL A 57 -5.12 -5.26 -3.63
N LEU A 58 -5.78 -5.55 -2.51
CA LEU A 58 -5.65 -4.80 -1.26
C LEU A 58 -4.23 -4.92 -0.68
N GLU A 59 -3.66 -6.13 -0.66
CA GLU A 59 -2.28 -6.34 -0.21
C GLU A 59 -1.28 -5.65 -1.13
N ALA A 60 -1.50 -5.70 -2.45
CA ALA A 60 -0.63 -5.07 -3.42
C ALA A 60 -0.64 -3.54 -3.31
N GLN A 61 -1.82 -2.94 -3.15
CA GLN A 61 -1.96 -1.50 -2.93
C GLN A 61 -1.30 -1.07 -1.62
N ALA A 62 -1.51 -1.79 -0.53
CA ALA A 62 -0.88 -1.49 0.74
C ALA A 62 0.66 -1.57 0.68
N ASN A 63 1.19 -2.56 -0.06
CA ASN A 63 2.63 -2.68 -0.28
C ASN A 63 3.18 -1.52 -1.12
N MET A 64 2.47 -1.10 -2.17
CA MET A 64 2.88 0.03 -3.00
C MET A 64 2.78 1.35 -2.24
N ASP A 65 1.73 1.56 -1.46
CA ASP A 65 1.57 2.76 -0.64
C ASP A 65 2.66 2.86 0.43
N PHE A 66 3.05 1.72 1.04
CA PHE A 66 4.17 1.69 1.98
C PHE A 66 5.52 1.91 1.27
N TYR A 67 5.74 1.32 0.09
CA TYR A 67 6.96 1.53 -0.70
C TYR A 67 7.15 3.00 -1.08
N LEU A 68 6.07 3.69 -1.48
CA LEU A 68 6.11 5.11 -1.80
C LEU A 68 6.43 5.98 -0.58
N ARG A 69 5.97 5.57 0.61
CA ARG A 69 6.25 6.28 1.86
C ARG A 69 7.68 6.06 2.35
N ASP A 70 8.13 4.81 2.41
CA ASP A 70 9.43 4.42 2.94
C ASP A 70 10.00 3.21 2.16
N PRO A 71 10.70 3.46 1.04
CA PRO A 71 11.22 2.41 0.17
C PRO A 71 12.36 1.62 0.84
N ASN A 72 13.12 2.25 1.75
CA ASN A 72 14.27 1.62 2.41
C ASN A 72 13.83 0.58 3.43
N THR A 73 12.85 0.92 4.27
CA THR A 73 12.26 -0.03 5.21
C THR A 73 11.53 -1.14 4.47
N TRP A 74 10.81 -0.81 3.40
CA TRP A 74 10.13 -1.80 2.58
C TRP A 74 11.10 -2.83 1.99
N ALA A 75 12.21 -2.38 1.40
CA ALA A 75 13.22 -3.27 0.81
C ALA A 75 13.84 -4.18 1.87
N SER A 76 14.12 -3.63 3.05
CA SER A 76 14.64 -4.37 4.20
C SER A 76 13.66 -5.45 4.67
N ASP A 77 12.37 -5.13 4.77
CA ASP A 77 11.32 -6.07 5.13
C ASP A 77 11.17 -7.17 4.07
N LYS A 78 11.23 -6.85 2.78
CA LYS A 78 11.20 -7.86 1.69
C LYS A 78 12.41 -8.79 1.70
N VAL A 79 13.60 -8.29 2.04
CA VAL A 79 14.78 -9.14 2.23
C VAL A 79 14.60 -10.08 3.43
N ARG A 80 13.96 -9.62 4.50
CA ARG A 80 13.65 -10.45 5.67
C ARG A 80 12.59 -11.51 5.36
N GLU A 81 11.54 -11.16 4.62
CA GLU A 81 10.51 -12.10 4.16
C GLU A 81 11.11 -13.21 3.30
N LYS A 82 12.00 -12.87 2.35
CA LYS A 82 12.71 -13.87 1.54
C LYS A 82 13.63 -14.79 2.34
N LYS A 83 14.12 -14.34 3.49
CA LYS A 83 14.91 -15.15 4.44
C LYS A 83 14.03 -16.02 5.35
N GLY A 84 12.72 -16.09 5.13
CA GLY A 84 11.76 -16.83 5.95
C GLY A 84 11.24 -16.06 7.16
N GLY A 85 11.44 -14.75 7.21
CA GLY A 85 10.87 -13.87 8.22
C GLY A 85 9.35 -13.73 8.09
N LYS A 86 8.69 -13.18 9.12
CA LYS A 86 7.25 -12.92 9.11
C LYS A 86 6.89 -11.93 7.99
N ILE A 87 5.91 -12.30 7.17
CA ILE A 87 5.29 -11.40 6.18
C ILE A 87 4.56 -10.29 6.93
N ARG A 88 4.87 -9.05 6.60
CA ARG A 88 4.26 -7.89 7.25
C ARG A 88 2.95 -7.54 6.53
N ASP A 89 1.87 -7.47 7.29
CA ASP A 89 0.59 -6.97 6.80
C ASP A 89 0.63 -5.43 6.79
N TYR A 90 0.68 -4.86 5.59
CA TYR A 90 0.69 -3.41 5.37
C TYR A 90 -0.71 -2.81 5.25
N ALA A 91 -1.76 -3.62 5.05
CA ALA A 91 -3.13 -3.15 4.89
C ALA A 91 -3.79 -2.80 6.23
N ARG A 92 -3.25 -3.37 7.32
CA ARG A 92 -3.70 -3.10 8.67
C ARG A 92 -3.34 -1.67 9.09
N LEU A 93 -4.36 -0.94 9.50
CA LEU A 93 -4.26 0.44 9.95
C LEU A 93 -3.62 0.47 11.35
N ASP A 94 -2.38 0.97 11.44
CA ASP A 94 -1.72 1.19 12.73
C ASP A 94 -2.20 2.53 13.31
N GLN A 95 -2.84 2.48 14.47
CA GLN A 95 -3.45 3.65 15.14
C GLN A 95 -2.41 4.76 15.43
N LYS A 96 -1.12 4.39 15.55
CA LYS A 96 -0.01 5.34 15.67
C LYS A 96 0.27 6.12 14.39
N GLN A 97 0.02 5.53 13.22
CA GLN A 97 0.24 6.18 11.92
C GLN A 97 -0.86 7.21 11.64
N VAL A 98 -2.10 6.96 12.05
CA VAL A 98 -3.19 7.96 11.99
C VAL A 98 -2.84 9.21 12.81
N LEU A 99 -2.35 9.00 14.04
CA LEU A 99 -1.92 10.10 14.91
C LEU A 99 -0.75 10.89 14.32
N LEU A 100 0.19 10.21 13.67
CA LEU A 100 1.28 10.86 12.94
C LEU A 100 0.77 11.67 11.74
N THR A 101 -0.16 11.16 10.94
CA THR A 101 -0.74 11.95 9.84
C THR A 101 -1.45 13.21 10.36
N CYS A 102 -2.16 13.13 11.49
CA CYS A 102 -2.75 14.31 12.15
C CYS A 102 -1.67 15.29 12.67
N LEU A 103 -0.58 14.78 13.26
CA LEU A 103 0.50 15.62 13.77
C LEU A 103 1.26 16.34 12.65
N TRP A 104 1.53 15.65 11.55
CA TRP A 104 2.15 16.24 10.35
C TRP A 104 1.26 17.33 9.72
N ALA A 105 -0.06 17.15 9.75
CA ALA A 105 -1.00 18.20 9.32
C ALA A 105 -0.95 19.43 10.26
N GLY A 106 -0.69 19.23 11.55
CA GLY A 106 -0.48 20.31 12.52
C GLY A 106 0.82 21.08 12.31
N GLU A 107 1.95 20.39 12.13
CA GLU A 107 3.26 21.02 11.93
C GLU A 107 3.34 21.85 10.63
N MET A 108 2.70 21.37 9.55
CA MET A 108 2.59 22.11 8.27
C MET A 108 1.84 23.45 8.42
N ASN A 109 0.97 23.58 9.43
CA ASN A 109 0.23 24.81 9.70
C ASN A 109 1.09 25.87 10.41
N GLU A 110 2.11 25.46 11.17
CA GLU A 110 3.04 26.39 11.83
C GLU A 110 4.15 26.87 10.87
N ALA A 111 4.54 26.08 9.87
CA ALA A 111 5.55 26.46 8.88
C ALA A 111 5.06 27.49 7.83
N THR A 112 3.79 27.92 7.92
CA THR A 112 3.16 28.90 7.02
C THR A 112 2.62 30.15 7.73
N SER A 113 2.90 30.33 9.03
CA SER A 113 2.58 31.55 9.81
C SER A 113 3.78 32.46 10.04
#